data_AF-W1PNF3-F1
#
_entry.id   AF-W1PNF3-F1
#
_cell.length_a   1.000
_cell.length_b   1.000
_cell.length_c   1.000
_cell.angle_alpha   90.00
_cell.angle_beta   90.00
_cell.angle_gamma   90.00
#
_symmetry.space_group_name_H-M   'P 1'
#
loop_
_entity.id
_entity.type
_entity.pdbx_description
1 polymer ?
#
loop_
_entity_poly.entity_id
_entity_poly.type
_entity_poly.pdbx_seq_one_letter_code
_entity_poly.pdbx_strand_id
1 'polypeptide(L)' 'MNVHAGANSRDMRQSICVCLKEVANGILNLNDDHAAALPGLCGVKLNIPISKSTDCTK' A
#
# COMPACT_ATOMS: atom_id res chain seq x y z
N MET A 1 0.23 2.36 -19.46
CA MET A 1 -0.34 2.81 -18.18
C MET A 1 0.36 4.11 -17.81
N ASN A 2 -0.30 5.26 -18.02
CA ASN A 2 0.35 6.58 -17.93
C ASN A 2 0.11 7.17 -16.54
N VAL A 3 1.16 7.28 -15.71
CA VAL A 3 1.07 7.59 -14.27
C VAL A 3 1.08 9.08 -13.92
N HIS A 4 0.82 9.99 -14.88
CA HIS A 4 1.22 11.41 -14.75
C HIS A 4 0.09 12.46 -14.73
N ALA A 5 -1.13 12.12 -14.27
CA ALA A 5 -2.17 13.16 -14.06
C ALA A 5 -3.09 12.96 -12.85
N GLY A 6 -2.98 11.85 -12.11
CA GLY A 6 -3.98 11.45 -11.11
C GLY A 6 -3.46 11.17 -9.70
N ALA A 7 -2.24 11.62 -9.35
CA ALA A 7 -1.47 11.25 -8.13
C ALA A 7 -2.23 11.26 -6.79
N ASN A 8 -3.40 11.90 -6.70
CA ASN A 8 -4.18 12.04 -5.47
C ASN A 8 -5.67 11.66 -5.59
N SER A 9 -6.13 11.03 -6.69
CA SER A 9 -7.54 10.59 -6.78
C SER A 9 -7.82 9.43 -5.82
N ARG A 10 -9.07 9.35 -5.31
CA ARG A 10 -9.52 8.25 -4.44
C ARG A 10 -9.33 6.91 -5.14
N ASP A 11 -9.66 6.85 -6.42
CA ASP A 11 -9.55 5.63 -7.23
C ASP A 11 -8.12 5.11 -7.33
N MET A 12 -7.12 6.01 -7.43
CA MET A 12 -5.73 5.59 -7.48
C MET A 12 -5.22 5.10 -6.13
N ARG A 13 -5.63 5.75 -5.02
CA ARG A 13 -5.31 5.26 -3.67
C ARG A 13 -5.91 3.87 -3.42
N GLN A 14 -7.15 3.67 -3.85
CA GLN A 14 -7.82 2.38 -3.77
C GLN A 14 -7.11 1.32 -4.62
N SER A 15 -6.72 1.67 -5.85
CA SER A 15 -5.95 0.78 -6.73
C SER A 15 -4.59 0.38 -6.12
N ILE A 16 -3.86 1.34 -5.57
CA ILE A 16 -2.59 1.09 -4.88
C ILE A 16 -2.82 0.22 -3.65
N CYS A 17 -3.85 0.49 -2.85
CA CYS A 17 -4.18 -0.32 -1.69
C CYS A 17 -4.45 -1.78 -2.05
N VAL A 18 -5.24 -2.04 -3.10
CA VAL A 18 -5.53 -3.40 -3.56
C VAL A 18 -4.23 -4.09 -3.98
N CYS A 19 -3.38 -3.42 -4.75
CA CYS A 19 -2.09 -3.96 -5.16
C CYS A 19 -1.18 -4.32 -3.96
N LEU A 20 -1.06 -3.42 -2.98
CA LEU A 20 -0.25 -3.66 -1.78
C LEU A 20 -0.81 -4.80 -0.92
N LYS A 21 -2.14 -4.92 -0.85
CA LYS A 21 -2.81 -6.03 -0.14
C LYS A 21 -2.55 -7.37 -0.81
N GLU A 22 -2.58 -7.44 -2.13
CA GLU A 22 -2.23 -8.65 -2.89
C GLU A 22 -0.78 -9.08 -2.62
N VAL A 23 0.16 -8.13 -2.64
CA VAL A 23 1.56 -8.38 -2.28
C VAL A 23 1.67 -8.89 -0.84
N ALA A 24 0.99 -8.24 0.11
CA ALA A 24 0.97 -8.64 1.51
C ALA A 24 0.44 -10.07 1.69
N ASN A 25 -0.61 -10.45 0.96
CA ASN A 25 -1.17 -11.80 0.98
C ASN A 25 -0.21 -12.88 0.47
N GLY A 26 0.67 -12.53 -0.48
CA GLY A 26 1.71 -13.44 -1.00
C GLY A 26 2.86 -13.71 -0.02
N ILE A 27 3.01 -12.91 1.04
CA ILE A 27 4.09 -13.05 2.01
C ILE A 27 3.64 -13.92 3.19
N LEU A 28 4.22 -15.12 3.30
CA LEU A 28 4.06 -16.01 4.45
C LEU A 28 4.68 -15.37 5.69
N ASN A 29 3.96 -15.40 6.82
CA ASN A 29 4.40 -14.80 8.09
C ASN A 29 4.82 -13.32 7.99
N LEU A 30 4.11 -12.53 7.18
CA LEU A 30 4.27 -11.08 7.13
C LEU A 30 4.21 -10.49 8.55
N ASN A 31 5.24 -9.73 8.91
CA ASN A 31 5.26 -8.93 10.13
C ASN A 31 4.73 -7.53 9.81
N ASP A 32 3.54 -7.21 10.32
CA ASP A 32 2.86 -5.93 10.05
C ASP A 32 3.65 -4.71 10.57
N ASP A 33 4.38 -4.83 11.68
CA ASP A 33 5.18 -3.73 12.24
C ASP A 33 6.34 -3.35 11.31
N HIS A 34 7.05 -4.36 10.80
CA HIS A 34 8.13 -4.15 9.84
C HIS A 34 7.60 -3.62 8.50
N ALA A 35 6.45 -4.14 8.04
CA ALA A 35 5.82 -3.68 6.82
C ALA A 35 5.37 -2.20 6.93
N ALA A 36 4.85 -1.79 8.09
CA ALA A 36 4.48 -0.41 8.37
C ALA A 36 5.69 0.55 8.47
N ALA A 37 6.83 0.08 8.97
CA ALA A 37 8.05 0.87 9.09
C ALA A 37 8.78 1.08 7.75
N LEU A 38 8.62 0.15 6.79
CA LEU A 38 9.36 0.10 5.53
C LEU A 38 9.33 1.41 4.72
N PRO A 39 8.17 2.09 4.50
CA PRO A 39 8.15 3.34 3.75
C PRO A 39 9.04 4.42 4.38
N GLY A 40 9.02 4.53 5.71
CA GLY A 40 9.85 5.47 6.45
C GLY A 40 11.35 5.18 6.30
N LEU A 41 11.74 3.91 6.34
CA LEU A 41 13.12 3.48 6.10
C LEU A 41 13.60 3.77 4.68
N CYS A 42 12.70 3.72 3.69
CA CYS A 42 13.00 4.08 2.31
C CYS A 42 12.90 5.59 2.02
N GLY A 43 12.58 6.43 3.02
CA GLY A 43 12.36 7.87 2.84
C GLY A 43 11.12 8.20 1.98
N VAL A 44 10.18 7.27 1.85
CA VAL A 44 8.97 7.41 1.06
C VAL A 44 7.77 7.64 1.99
N LYS A 45 7.02 8.71 1.73
CA LYS A 45 5.76 8.95 2.43
C LYS A 45 4.63 8.17 1.75
N LEU A 46 4.21 7.07 2.36
CA LEU A 46 3.07 6.28 1.92
C LEU A 46 1.95 6.31 2.98
N ASN A 47 0.80 6.86 2.62
CA ASN A 47 -0.38 6.93 3.50
C ASN A 47 -1.35 5.75 3.28
N ILE A 48 -0.85 4.60 2.84
CA ILE A 48 -1.61 3.38 2.59
C ILE A 48 -0.90 2.25 3.33
N PRO A 49 -1.54 1.53 4.27
CA PRO A 49 -0.90 0.47 5.02
C PRO A 49 -0.51 -0.72 4.12
N ILE A 50 0.64 -1.32 4.38
CA ILE A 50 1.04 -2.60 3.78
C ILE A 50 0.61 -3.70 4.75
N SER A 51 -0.64 -4.17 4.63
CA SER A 51 -1.16 -5.25 5.48
C SER A 51 -2.19 -6.11 4.75
N LYS A 52 -2.35 -7.34 5.22
CA LYS A 52 -3.37 -8.30 4.73
C LYS A 52 -4.79 -7.87 5.09
N SER A 53 -4.95 -7.17 6.22
CA SER A 53 -6.25 -6.79 6.79
C SER A 53 -6.75 -5.41 6.34
N THR A 54 -5.95 -4.68 5.55
CA THR A 54 -6.32 -3.33 5.10
C THR A 54 -7.63 -3.34 4.32
N ASP A 55 -8.51 -2.41 4.68
CA ASP A 55 -9.75 -2.11 3.96
C ASP A 55 -9.49 -1.04 2.91
N CYS A 56 -9.47 -1.45 1.64
CA CYS A 56 -9.14 -0.59 0.52
C CYS A 56 -10.32 0.24 -0.01
N THR A 57 -11.51 0.13 0.59
CA THR A 57 -12.72 0.85 0.14
C THR A 57 -12.88 2.22 0.80
N LYS A 58 -12.06 2.50 1.81
CA LYS A 58 -12.12 3.68 2.66
C LYS A 58 -11.13 4.76 2.23
#